data_AF-A0A5E7VXG2-F1
#
_entry.id   AF-A0A5E7VXG2-F1
#
_cell.length_a   1.000
_cell.length_b   1.000
_cell.length_c   1.000
_cell.angle_alpha   90.00
_cell.angle_beta   90.00
_cell.angle_gamma   90.00
#
_symmetry.space_group_name_H-M   'P 1'
#
loop_
_entity.id
_entity.type
_entity.pdbx_description
1 polymer ?
#
loop_
_entity_poly.entity_id
_entity_poly.type
_entity_poly.pdbx_seq_one_letter_code
_entity_poly.pdbx_strand_id
1 'polypeptide(L)' 'MSVMSLRLPDELADTLANLARATGRSKSFLAVDALREYLAREAWQIEEIQKALKEADAGDFATPEEVNAIADKWTTNAR' A
#
# COMPACT_ATOMS: atom_id res chain seq x y z
N MET A 1 -12.01 -21.21 5.22
CA MET A 1 -10.60 -20.76 5.23
C MET A 1 -9.89 -21.42 4.06
N SER A 2 -9.18 -20.64 3.25
CA SER A 2 -8.32 -21.20 2.19
C SER A 2 -6.94 -21.50 2.79
N VAL A 3 -6.32 -22.61 2.38
CA VAL A 3 -4.97 -23.01 2.83
C VAL A 3 -4.03 -22.91 1.63
N MET A 4 -2.91 -22.23 1.83
CA MET A 4 -1.84 -22.09 0.84
C MET A 4 -0.58 -22.73 1.39
N SER A 5 0.07 -23.59 0.60
CA SER A 5 1.40 -24.10 0.89
C SER A 5 2.43 -23.24 0.18
N LEU A 6 3.42 -22.74 0.93
CA LEU A 6 4.51 -21.92 0.42
C LEU A 6 5.83 -22.68 0.55
N ARG A 7 6.61 -22.74 -0.53
CA ARG A 7 8.01 -23.17 -0.46
C ARG A 7 8.87 -21.97 -0.12
N LEU A 8 9.51 -22.00 1.03
CA LEU A 8 10.43 -20.97 1.47
C LEU A 8 11.87 -21.47 1.28
N PRO A 9 12.81 -20.61 0.84
CA PRO A 9 14.24 -20.88 0.96
C PRO A 9 14.61 -21.12 2.42
N ASP A 10 15.60 -22.00 2.67
CA ASP A 10 15.98 -22.41 4.03
C ASP A 10 16.33 -21.23 4.94
N GLU A 11 17.12 -20.27 4.42
CA GLU A 11 17.50 -19.05 5.14
C GLU A 11 16.29 -18.24 5.62
N LEU A 12 15.24 -18.13 4.78
CA LEU A 12 14.02 -17.41 5.12
C LEU A 12 13.20 -18.19 6.16
N ALA A 13 13.14 -19.51 6.03
CA ALA A 13 12.46 -20.38 6.97
C ALA A 13 13.08 -20.33 8.38
N ASP A 14 14.41 -20.28 8.45
CA ASP A 14 15.17 -20.15 9.70
C ASP A 14 14.99 -18.77 10.33
N THR A 15 15.06 -17.71 9.53
CA THR A 15 14.78 -16.34 9.99
C THR A 15 13.38 -16.22 10.59
N LEU A 16 12.36 -16.75 9.90
CA LEU A 16 10.99 -16.78 10.39
C LEU A 16 10.85 -17.60 11.67
N ALA A 17 11.56 -18.73 11.79
CA ALA A 17 11.55 -19.56 12.99
C ALA A 17 12.17 -18.86 14.21
N ASN A 18 13.27 -18.15 14.00
CA ASN A 18 13.94 -17.39 15.06
C ASN A 18 13.07 -16.22 15.53
N LEU A 19 12.46 -15.48 14.60
CA LEU A 19 11.54 -14.39 14.93
C LEU A 19 10.30 -14.88 15.67
N ALA A 20 9.71 -16.00 15.24
CA ALA A 20 8.60 -16.66 15.93
C ALA A 20 8.95 -16.98 17.39
N ARG A 21 10.14 -17.55 17.63
CA ARG A 21 10.62 -17.88 18.97
C ARG A 21 10.83 -16.64 19.83
N ALA A 22 11.46 -15.59 19.28
CA ALA A 22 11.75 -14.36 20.00
C ALA A 22 10.50 -13.56 20.36
N THR A 23 9.47 -13.59 19.51
CA THR A 23 8.22 -12.84 19.69
C THR A 23 7.11 -13.64 20.39
N GLY A 24 7.30 -14.94 20.60
CA GLY A 24 6.27 -15.85 21.12
C GLY A 24 5.08 -16.04 20.16
N ARG A 25 5.25 -15.75 18.86
CA ARG A 25 4.20 -15.88 17.84
C ARG A 25 4.40 -17.14 16.99
N SER A 26 3.33 -17.64 16.40
CA SER A 26 3.44 -18.75 15.44
C SER A 26 4.02 -18.27 14.12
N LYS A 27 4.71 -19.16 13.39
CA LYS A 27 5.22 -18.86 12.03
C LYS A 27 4.10 -18.44 11.09
N SER A 28 2.94 -19.09 11.17
CA SER A 28 1.77 -18.76 10.35
C SER A 28 1.21 -17.37 10.68
N PHE A 29 1.20 -16.97 11.95
CA PHE A 29 0.78 -15.62 12.33
C PHE A 29 1.69 -14.58 11.68
N LEU A 30 3.01 -14.72 11.84
CA LEU A 30 3.99 -13.78 11.28
C LEU A 30 3.96 -13.74 9.75
N ALA A 31 3.78 -14.89 9.09
CA ALA A 31 3.67 -14.95 7.63
C ALA A 31 2.42 -14.22 7.13
N VAL A 32 1.27 -14.40 7.78
CA VAL A 32 0.04 -13.70 7.41
C VAL A 32 0.13 -12.21 7.70
N ASP A 33 0.78 -11.82 8.81
CA ASP A 33 0.98 -10.42 9.18
C ASP A 33 1.86 -9.69 8.17
N ALA A 34 3.00 -10.29 7.81
CA ALA A 34 3.88 -9.75 6.77
C ALA A 34 3.19 -9.64 5.40
N LEU A 35 2.40 -10.65 5.01
CA LEU A 35 1.61 -10.61 3.78
C LEU A 35 0.56 -9.50 3.82
N ARG A 36 -0.12 -9.31 4.95
CA ARG A 36 -1.11 -8.24 5.12
C ARG A 36 -0.46 -6.88 4.94
N GLU A 37 0.69 -6.66 5.57
CA GLU A 37 1.41 -5.40 5.49
C GLU A 37 1.89 -5.13 4.06
N TYR A 38 2.44 -6.15 3.39
CA TYR A 38 2.84 -6.06 1.99
C TYR A 38 1.65 -5.70 1.09
N LEU A 39 0.56 -6.45 1.18
CA LEU A 39 -0.63 -6.21 0.36
C LEU A 39 -1.23 -4.83 0.64
N ALA A 40 -1.29 -4.39 1.90
CA ALA A 40 -1.79 -3.06 2.24
C ALA A 40 -0.92 -1.96 1.60
N ARG A 41 0.42 -2.11 1.60
CA ARG A 41 1.35 -1.16 0.97
C ARG A 41 1.26 -1.13 -0.56
N GLU A 42 0.94 -2.24 -1.21
CA GLU A 42 0.85 -2.28 -2.68
C GLU A 42 -0.56 -1.95 -3.19
N ALA A 43 -1.60 -2.37 -2.46
CA ALA A 43 -2.98 -2.28 -2.92
C ALA A 43 -3.51 -0.84 -2.98
N TRP A 44 -3.12 0.02 -2.03
CA TRP A 44 -3.63 1.40 -2.00
C TRP A 44 -3.27 2.18 -3.27
N GLN A 45 -2.06 1.99 -3.80
CA GLN A 45 -1.63 2.69 -5.00
C GLN A 45 -2.43 2.23 -6.22
N ILE A 46 -2.65 0.91 -6.32
CA ILE A 46 -3.45 0.35 -7.42
C ILE A 46 -4.89 0.87 -7.33
N GLU A 47 -5.47 0.87 -6.14
CA GLU A 47 -6.83 1.35 -5.92
C GLU A 47 -6.98 2.84 -6.29
N GLU A 48 -6.06 3.70 -5.85
CA GLU A 48 -6.08 5.13 -6.16
C GLU A 48 -5.88 5.38 -7.66
N ILE A 49 -4.99 4.65 -8.35
CA ILE A 49 -4.84 4.77 -9.80
C ILE A 49 -6.15 4.39 -10.51
N GLN A 50 -6.77 3.27 -10.11
CA GLN A 50 -8.01 2.83 -10.72
C GLN A 50 -9.16 3.81 -10.46
N LYS A 51 -9.18 4.48 -9.31
CA LYS A 51 -10.13 5.52 -8.99
C LYS A 51 -9.90 6.78 -9.83
N ALA A 52 -8.67 7.27 -9.90
CA ALA A 52 -8.31 8.43 -10.71
C ALA A 52 -8.61 8.23 -12.20
N LEU A 53 -8.40 7.01 -12.72
CA LEU A 53 -8.79 6.66 -14.10
C LEU A 53 -10.30 6.79 -14.31
N LYS A 54 -11.12 6.32 -13.35
CA LYS A 54 -12.59 6.45 -13.44
C LYS A 54 -13.05 7.91 -13.37
N GLU A 55 -12.44 8.72 -12.52
CA GLU A 55 -12.71 10.15 -12.41
C GLU A 55 -12.36 10.88 -13.72
N ALA A 56 -11.18 10.56 -14.28
CA ALA A 56 -10.74 11.11 -15.56
C ALA A 56 -11.67 10.69 -16.73
N ASP A 57 -12.07 9.42 -16.79
CA ASP A 57 -13.01 8.92 -17.80
C ASP A 57 -14.40 9.55 -17.65
N ALA A 58 -14.79 9.93 -16.44
CA ALA A 58 -16.01 10.67 -16.15
C ALA A 58 -15.91 12.18 -16.44
N GLY A 59 -14.71 12.68 -16.78
CA GLY A 59 -14.46 14.10 -16.98
C GLY A 59 -14.43 14.92 -15.68
N ASP A 60 -14.26 14.26 -14.53
CA ASP A 60 -14.20 14.89 -13.21
C ASP A 60 -12.83 15.54 -12.99
N PHE A 61 -12.60 16.63 -13.72
CA PHE A 61 -11.40 17.46 -13.61
C PHE A 61 -11.75 18.80 -13.00
N ALA A 62 -10.80 19.35 -12.23
CA ALA A 62 -10.89 20.71 -11.72
C ALA A 62 -11.02 21.72 -12.88
N THR A 63 -11.81 22.77 -12.66
CA THR A 63 -11.94 23.84 -13.67
C THR A 63 -10.67 24.70 -13.72
N PRO A 64 -10.46 25.44 -14.83
CA PRO A 64 -9.34 26.38 -14.91
C PRO A 64 -9.30 27.39 -13.75
N GLU A 65 -10.47 27.84 -13.29
CA GLU A 65 -10.60 28.78 -12.17
C GLU A 65 -10.14 28.16 -10.84
N GLU A 66 -10.50 26.91 -10.58
CA GLU A 66 -10.06 26.17 -9.38
C GLU A 66 -8.54 25.96 -9.38
N VAL A 67 -7.98 25.61 -10.54
CA VAL A 67 -6.52 25.46 -10.71
C VAL A 67 -5.79 26.78 -10.45
N ASN A 68 -6.29 27.89 -11.00
CA ASN A 68 -5.71 29.21 -10.80
C ASN A 68 -5.75 29.65 -9.33
N ALA A 69 -6.87 29.43 -8.63
CA ALA A 69 -7.02 29.77 -7.22
C ALA A 69 -6.00 29.03 -6.34
N ILE A 70 -5.70 27.75 -6.64
CA ILE A 70 -4.67 26.99 -5.95
C ILE A 70 -3.28 27.53 -6.28
N ALA A 71 -2.98 27.81 -7.56
CA ALA A 71 -1.69 28.35 -7.98
C ALA A 71 -1.36 29.66 -7.25
N ASP A 72 -2.33 30.59 -7.16
CA ASP A 72 -2.18 31.89 -6.50
C ASP A 72 -1.91 31.77 -4.99
N LYS A 73 -2.54 30.79 -4.33
CA LYS A 73 -2.31 30.52 -2.89
C LYS A 73 -0.86 30.15 -2.60
N TRP A 74 -0.22 29.36 -3.46
CA TRP A 74 1.14 28.87 -3.24
C TRP A 74 2.22 29.82 -3.77
N THR A 75 1.95 30.59 -4.82
CA THR A 75 2.88 31.63 -5.32
C THR A 75 2.94 32.85 -4.40
N THR A 76 1.84 33.20 -3.72
CA THR A 76 1.80 34.32 -2.78
C THR A 76 2.63 34.06 -1.51
N ASN A 77 2.76 32.80 -1.08
CA ASN A 77 3.56 32.42 0.11
C ASN A 77 5.01 32.04 -0.22
N ALA A 78 5.40 32.03 -1.50
CA ALA A 78 6.75 31.71 -1.96
C ALA A 78 7.63 32.96 -2.20
N ARG A 79 7.13 34.16 -1.86
CA ARG A 79 7.85 35.44 -1.94
C ARG A 79 8.25 35.95 -0.57
#